data_AF-A0A435FT33-F1
#
_entry.id   AF-A0A435FT33-F1
#
_cell.length_a   1.000
_cell.length_b   1.000
_cell.length_c   1.000
_cell.angle_alpha   90.00
_cell.angle_beta   90.00
_cell.angle_gamma   90.00
#
_symmetry.space_group_name_H-M   'P 1'
#
loop_
_entity.id
_entity.type
_entity.pdbx_description
1 polymer ?
#
loop_
_entity_poly.entity_id
_entity_poly.type
_entity_poly.pdbx_seq_one_letter_code
_entity_poly.pdbx_strand_id
1 'polypeptide(L)'
;MSRDDRFPVLLRAFFFEWLVEQRNASIHTVRSYRDTWRLLLRFVAQRAGKKVAMITLADLAANEIAAFLRHAEHERGGTIGTRNCRLAAIRSFFHFVATRDPASIAQCVEVLHIPIKRAPVSEPCYLDPAEVTAILAQPNRSTVEGMRDHA
;
A
#
# COMPACT_ATOMS: atom_id res chain seq x y z
N MET A 1 -6.99 0.49 -29.82
CA MET A 1 -7.57 0.84 -28.50
C MET A 1 -8.83 0.03 -28.37
N SER A 2 -8.88 -0.97 -27.48
CA SER A 2 -10.15 -1.64 -27.21
C SER A 2 -11.04 -0.60 -26.53
N ARG A 3 -12.17 -0.26 -27.17
CA ARG A 3 -13.03 0.86 -26.79
C ARG A 3 -13.85 0.59 -25.51
N ASP A 4 -13.56 -0.52 -24.84
CA ASP A 4 -14.43 -1.14 -23.83
C ASP A 4 -13.68 -1.65 -22.59
N ASP A 5 -12.46 -1.15 -22.33
CA ASP A 5 -11.77 -1.48 -21.09
C ASP A 5 -12.39 -0.72 -19.90
N ARG A 6 -13.03 -1.48 -19.00
CA ARG A 6 -13.73 -0.96 -17.81
C ARG A 6 -12.79 -0.52 -16.70
N PHE A 7 -11.48 -0.78 -16.82
CA PHE A 7 -10.51 -0.52 -15.75
C PHE A 7 -10.55 0.91 -15.18
N PRO A 8 -10.53 1.99 -15.99
CA PRO A 8 -10.55 3.35 -15.44
C PRO A 8 -11.82 3.65 -14.64
N VAL A 9 -12.97 3.14 -15.10
CA VAL A 9 -14.26 3.30 -14.43
C VAL A 9 -14.29 2.53 -13.11
N LEU A 10 -13.82 1.28 -13.11
CA LEU A 10 -13.71 0.45 -11.92
C LEU A 10 -12.76 1.07 -10.89
N LEU A 11 -11.59 1.58 -11.31
CA LEU A 11 -10.62 2.20 -10.41
C LEU A 11 -11.17 3.48 -9.79
N ARG A 12 -11.86 4.32 -10.57
CA ARG A 12 -12.55 5.52 -10.05
C ARG A 12 -13.61 5.13 -9.02
N ALA A 13 -14.50 4.20 -9.38
CA ALA A 13 -15.57 3.75 -8.49
C ALA A 13 -15.03 3.12 -7.19
N PHE A 14 -13.92 2.38 -7.28
CA PHE A 14 -13.24 1.82 -6.12
C PHE A 14 -12.79 2.91 -5.13
N PHE A 15 -12.18 3.99 -5.62
CA PHE A 15 -11.67 5.05 -4.74
C PHE A 15 -12.78 5.94 -4.17
N PHE A 16 -13.72 6.36 -5.00
CA PHE A 16 -14.72 7.36 -4.60
C PHE A 16 -15.97 6.73 -3.98
N GLU A 17 -16.53 5.71 -4.62
CA GLU A 17 -17.77 5.09 -4.12
C GLU A 17 -17.44 4.04 -3.05
N TRP A 18 -16.52 3.12 -3.35
CA TRP A 18 -16.33 1.96 -2.47
C TRP A 18 -15.49 2.27 -1.23
N LEU A 19 -14.31 2.86 -1.38
CA LEU A 19 -13.43 3.15 -0.24
C LEU A 19 -13.98 4.26 0.65
N VAL A 20 -14.41 5.37 0.06
CA VAL A 20 -14.84 6.55 0.82
C VAL A 20 -16.29 6.40 1.26
N GLU A 21 -17.24 6.25 0.34
CA GLU A 21 -18.66 6.28 0.70
C GLU A 21 -19.13 4.99 1.40
N GLN A 22 -18.76 3.81 0.88
CA GLN A 22 -19.30 2.54 1.38
C GLN A 22 -18.48 1.95 2.55
N ARG A 23 -17.15 1.99 2.46
CA ARG A 23 -16.26 1.44 3.50
C ARG A 23 -15.90 2.45 4.58
N ASN A 24 -16.17 3.74 4.38
CA ASN A 24 -15.77 4.82 5.26
C ASN A 24 -14.29 4.71 5.69
N ALA A 25 -13.42 4.37 4.73
CA ALA A 25 -12.00 4.16 5.01
C ALA A 25 -11.34 5.48 5.43
N SER A 26 -10.43 5.41 6.40
CA SER A 26 -9.68 6.58 6.86
C SER A 26 -8.94 7.26 5.70
N ILE A 27 -8.72 8.57 5.82
CA ILE A 27 -7.93 9.33 4.84
C ILE A 27 -6.51 8.76 4.66
N HIS A 28 -5.93 8.18 5.70
CA HIS A 28 -4.62 7.54 5.65
C HIS A 28 -4.65 6.23 4.85
N THR A 29 -5.71 5.43 4.99
CA THR A 29 -5.94 4.23 4.18
C THR A 29 -6.11 4.59 2.71
N VAL A 30 -6.93 5.59 2.39
CA VAL A 30 -7.15 6.05 1.01
C VAL A 30 -5.84 6.54 0.38
N ARG A 31 -5.06 7.34 1.11
CA ARG A 31 -3.73 7.82 0.65
C ARG A 31 -2.77 6.66 0.41
N SER A 32 -2.68 5.70 1.34
CA SER A 32 -1.83 4.52 1.20
C SER A 32 -2.20 3.67 -0.02
N TYR A 33 -3.50 3.49 -0.27
CA TYR A 33 -3.99 2.74 -1.42
C TYR A 33 -3.69 3.50 -2.73
N ARG A 34 -3.95 4.82 -2.78
CA ARG A 34 -3.62 5.67 -3.94
C ARG A 34 -2.14 5.60 -4.29
N ASP A 35 -1.27 5.67 -3.28
CA ASP A 35 0.18 5.65 -3.49
C ASP A 35 0.65 4.27 -3.99
N THR A 36 0.03 3.19 -3.49
CA THR A 36 0.24 1.83 -4.02
C THR A 36 -0.13 1.74 -5.50
N TRP A 37 -1.32 2.22 -5.87
CA TRP A 37 -1.80 2.21 -7.25
C TRP A 37 -0.93 3.05 -8.18
N ARG A 38 -0.47 4.22 -7.74
CA ARG A 38 0.46 5.06 -8.50
C ARG A 38 1.77 4.35 -8.82
N LEU A 39 2.32 3.59 -7.87
CA LEU A 39 3.55 2.82 -8.06
C LEU A 39 3.32 1.61 -8.97
N LEU A 40 2.25 0.86 -8.74
CA LEU A 40 1.91 -0.33 -9.54
C LEU A 40 1.71 0.05 -11.02
N LEU A 41 0.90 1.07 -11.30
CA LEU A 41 0.59 1.47 -12.68
C LEU A 41 1.83 1.91 -13.46
N ARG A 42 2.76 2.61 -12.80
CA ARG A 42 4.04 3.00 -13.43
C ARG A 42 4.93 1.79 -13.69
N PHE A 43 5.01 0.86 -12.73
CA PHE A 43 5.79 -0.35 -12.86
C PHE A 43 5.31 -1.21 -14.03
N VAL A 44 3.99 -1.46 -14.11
CA VAL A 44 3.39 -2.25 -15.19
C VAL A 44 3.56 -1.54 -16.53
N ALA A 45 3.33 -0.22 -16.59
CA ALA A 45 3.53 0.58 -17.80
C ALA A 45 4.97 0.49 -18.33
N GLN A 46 5.96 0.60 -17.44
CA GLN A 46 7.37 0.48 -17.80
C GLN A 46 7.69 -0.90 -18.36
N ARG A 47 7.23 -1.99 -17.71
CA ARG A 47 7.49 -3.37 -18.16
C ARG A 47 6.78 -3.73 -19.46
N ALA A 48 5.58 -3.21 -19.66
CA ALA A 48 4.80 -3.44 -20.88
C ALA A 48 5.23 -2.53 -22.04
N GLY A 49 6.13 -1.56 -21.83
CA GLY A 49 6.48 -0.56 -22.84
C GLY A 49 5.32 0.34 -23.23
N LYS A 50 4.36 0.57 -22.32
CA LYS A 50 3.11 1.33 -22.56
C LYS A 50 3.08 2.61 -21.74
N LYS A 51 2.23 3.56 -22.15
CA LYS A 51 1.87 4.70 -21.30
C LYS A 51 0.93 4.24 -20.18
N VAL A 52 1.01 4.86 -19.01
CA VAL A 52 0.12 4.56 -17.86
C VAL A 52 -1.36 4.64 -18.25
N ALA A 53 -1.73 5.62 -19.09
CA ALA A 53 -3.10 5.81 -19.56
C ALA A 53 -3.61 4.69 -20.49
N MET A 54 -2.74 3.78 -20.94
CA MET A 54 -3.07 2.63 -21.79
C MET A 54 -3.07 1.31 -21.02
N ILE A 55 -2.86 1.34 -19.69
CA ILE A 55 -2.94 0.15 -18.85
C ILE A 55 -4.40 -0.29 -18.74
N THR A 56 -4.59 -1.59 -18.95
CA THR A 56 -5.89 -2.26 -18.87
C THR A 56 -5.98 -3.20 -17.70
N LEU A 57 -7.18 -3.68 -17.39
CA LEU A 57 -7.35 -4.70 -16.34
C LEU A 57 -6.53 -5.96 -16.66
N ALA A 58 -6.47 -6.37 -17.93
CA ALA A 58 -5.70 -7.53 -18.38
C ALA A 58 -4.17 -7.38 -18.18
N ASP A 59 -3.65 -6.15 -18.17
CA ASP A 59 -2.23 -5.89 -17.88
C ASP A 59 -1.91 -6.10 -16.38
N LEU A 60 -2.92 -6.20 -15.51
CA LEU A 60 -2.79 -6.41 -14.07
C LEU A 60 -2.93 -7.89 -13.68
N ALA A 61 -2.29 -8.77 -14.44
CA ALA A 61 -2.28 -10.20 -14.17
C ALA A 61 -1.50 -10.55 -12.88
N ALA A 62 -1.77 -11.72 -12.30
CA ALA A 62 -1.20 -12.11 -11.01
C ALA A 62 0.34 -12.18 -11.02
N ASN A 63 0.94 -12.56 -12.15
CA ASN A 63 2.37 -12.56 -12.37
C ASN A 63 2.99 -11.15 -12.32
N GLU A 64 2.34 -10.15 -12.92
CA GLU A 64 2.78 -8.76 -12.90
C GLU A 64 2.63 -8.14 -11.50
N ILE A 65 1.56 -8.48 -10.77
CA ILE A 65 1.39 -8.07 -9.38
C ILE A 65 2.47 -8.73 -8.50
N ALA A 66 2.75 -10.01 -8.68
CA ALA A 66 3.82 -10.68 -7.96
C ALA A 66 5.20 -10.07 -8.27
N ALA A 67 5.46 -9.70 -9.52
CA ALA A 67 6.67 -8.99 -9.93
C ALA A 67 6.76 -7.60 -9.28
N PHE A 68 5.67 -6.84 -9.25
CA PHE A 68 5.59 -5.55 -8.58
C PHE A 68 5.91 -5.69 -7.08
N LEU A 69 5.32 -6.67 -6.40
CA LEU A 69 5.56 -6.88 -4.98
C LEU A 69 7.02 -7.25 -4.68
N ARG A 70 7.67 -8.02 -5.56
CA ARG A 70 9.12 -8.32 -5.46
C ARG A 70 9.97 -7.07 -5.66
N HIS A 71 9.69 -6.28 -6.70
CA HIS A 71 10.39 -5.01 -6.97
C HIS A 71 10.23 -4.02 -5.80
N ALA A 72 9.01 -3.91 -5.28
CA ALA A 72 8.67 -3.00 -4.19
C ALA A 72 9.34 -3.37 -2.85
N GLU A 73 9.71 -4.64 -2.66
CA GLU A 73 10.49 -5.14 -1.53
C GLU A 73 12.00 -4.97 -1.77
N HIS A 74 12.54 -5.53 -2.85
CA HIS A 74 14.00 -5.68 -3.00
C HIS A 74 14.65 -4.46 -3.66
N GLU A 75 14.09 -3.97 -4.76
CA GLU A 75 14.71 -2.88 -5.55
C GLU A 75 14.41 -1.51 -4.95
N ARG A 76 13.29 -1.39 -4.23
CA ARG A 76 12.92 -0.16 -3.50
C ARG A 76 13.27 -0.18 -2.01
N GLY A 77 13.87 -1.27 -1.52
CA GLY A 77 14.22 -1.43 -0.09
C GLY A 77 13.01 -1.39 0.86
N GLY A 78 11.83 -1.81 0.38
CA GLY A 78 10.62 -1.86 1.19
C GLY A 78 10.64 -3.06 2.15
N THR A 79 10.01 -2.91 3.32
CA THR A 79 9.88 -4.02 4.27
C THR A 79 8.81 -5.02 3.82
N ILE A 80 8.81 -6.22 4.41
CA ILE A 80 7.73 -7.20 4.23
C ILE A 80 6.37 -6.59 4.65
N GLY A 81 6.36 -5.76 5.69
CA GLY A 81 5.17 -5.02 6.12
C GLY A 81 4.65 -4.10 5.01
N THR A 82 5.52 -3.27 4.44
CA THR A 82 5.13 -2.38 3.32
C THR A 82 4.67 -3.17 2.09
N ARG A 83 5.34 -4.28 1.75
CA ARG A 83 4.90 -5.20 0.69
C ARG A 83 3.48 -5.71 0.95
N ASN A 84 3.19 -6.17 2.15
CA ASN A 84 1.88 -6.71 2.51
C ASN A 84 0.80 -5.62 2.53
N CYS A 85 1.10 -4.39 2.98
CA CYS A 85 0.18 -3.26 2.88
C CYS A 85 -0.18 -2.97 1.41
N ARG A 86 0.79 -3.00 0.50
CA ARG A 86 0.55 -2.84 -0.94
C ARG A 86 -0.32 -3.97 -1.50
N LEU A 87 -0.04 -5.23 -1.13
CA LEU A 87 -0.87 -6.37 -1.52
C LEU A 87 -2.31 -6.25 -0.99
N ALA A 88 -2.51 -5.72 0.22
CA ALA A 88 -3.84 -5.49 0.78
C ALA A 88 -4.65 -4.47 -0.05
N ALA A 89 -4.02 -3.36 -0.46
CA ALA A 89 -4.66 -2.37 -1.33
C ALA A 89 -5.09 -2.98 -2.69
N ILE A 90 -4.22 -3.82 -3.26
CA ILE A 90 -4.49 -4.50 -4.54
C ILE A 90 -5.62 -5.52 -4.38
N ARG A 91 -5.54 -6.41 -3.39
CA ARG A 91 -6.61 -7.39 -3.11
C ARG A 91 -7.95 -6.74 -2.83
N SER A 92 -7.94 -5.61 -2.11
CA SER A 92 -9.15 -4.83 -1.83
C SER A 92 -9.86 -4.41 -3.13
N PHE A 93 -9.11 -3.98 -4.13
CA PHE A 93 -9.66 -3.64 -5.45
C PHE A 93 -10.16 -4.89 -6.19
N PHE A 94 -9.42 -6.00 -6.20
CA PHE A 94 -9.85 -7.20 -6.90
C PHE A 94 -11.06 -7.89 -6.25
N HIS A 95 -11.25 -7.78 -4.94
CA HIS A 95 -12.52 -8.12 -4.29
C HIS A 95 -13.67 -7.24 -4.77
N PHE A 96 -13.42 -5.94 -4.94
CA PHE A 96 -14.42 -5.00 -5.49
C PHE A 96 -14.74 -5.29 -6.96
N VAL A 97 -13.74 -5.61 -7.80
CA VAL A 97 -13.96 -5.94 -9.21
C VAL A 97 -14.77 -7.23 -9.35
N ALA A 98 -14.47 -8.25 -8.54
CA ALA A 98 -15.18 -9.54 -8.59
C ALA A 98 -16.70 -9.41 -8.35
N THR A 99 -17.18 -8.36 -7.67
CA THR A 99 -18.62 -8.12 -7.46
C THR A 99 -19.28 -7.29 -8.55
N ARG A 100 -18.51 -6.67 -9.45
CA ARG A 100 -19.02 -5.74 -10.48
C ARG A 100 -18.74 -6.16 -11.91
N ASP A 101 -17.76 -7.01 -12.13
CA ASP A 101 -17.37 -7.48 -13.46
C ASP A 101 -17.17 -9.00 -13.48
N PRO A 102 -18.24 -9.78 -13.74
CA PRO A 102 -18.19 -11.24 -13.75
C PRO A 102 -17.16 -11.82 -14.73
N ALA A 103 -16.92 -11.15 -15.85
CA ALA A 103 -15.94 -11.57 -16.86
C ALA A 103 -14.51 -11.63 -16.31
N SER A 104 -14.21 -10.85 -15.28
CA SER A 104 -12.89 -10.76 -14.67
C SER A 104 -12.70 -11.64 -13.43
N ILE A 105 -13.69 -12.44 -13.04
CA ILE A 105 -13.63 -13.24 -11.79
C ILE A 105 -12.42 -14.18 -11.78
N ALA A 106 -12.12 -14.85 -12.89
CA ALA A 106 -10.97 -15.77 -12.97
C ALA A 106 -9.65 -15.04 -12.63
N GLN A 107 -9.41 -13.89 -13.27
CA GLN A 107 -8.25 -13.05 -12.96
C GLN A 107 -8.27 -12.57 -11.51
N CYS A 108 -9.44 -12.14 -10.99
CA CYS A 108 -9.56 -11.71 -9.60
C CYS A 108 -9.11 -12.82 -8.64
N VAL A 109 -9.57 -14.06 -8.85
CA VAL A 109 -9.20 -15.22 -8.03
C VAL A 109 -7.68 -15.45 -8.05
N GLU A 110 -7.04 -15.38 -9.22
CA GLU A 110 -5.58 -15.51 -9.32
C GLU A 110 -4.83 -14.46 -8.50
N VAL A 111 -5.23 -13.19 -8.59
CA VAL A 111 -4.62 -12.11 -7.80
C VAL A 111 -4.90 -12.28 -6.31
N LEU A 112 -6.13 -12.67 -5.96
CA LEU A 112 -6.54 -12.91 -4.59
C LEU A 112 -5.79 -14.10 -3.97
N HIS A 113 -5.27 -15.04 -4.75
CA HIS A 113 -4.44 -16.14 -4.25
C HIS A 113 -2.97 -15.76 -3.95
N ILE A 114 -2.49 -14.59 -4.37
CA ILE A 114 -1.11 -14.16 -4.08
C ILE A 114 -0.89 -14.09 -2.56
N PRO A 115 0.03 -14.87 -1.96
CA PRO A 115 0.13 -14.95 -0.51
C PRO A 115 0.72 -13.67 0.10
N ILE A 116 0.26 -13.38 1.33
CA ILE A 116 1.00 -12.47 2.22
C ILE A 116 2.32 -13.14 2.60
N LYS A 117 3.39 -12.36 2.71
CA LYS A 117 4.68 -12.88 3.17
C LYS A 117 4.73 -12.75 4.69
N ARG A 118 5.13 -13.82 5.39
CA ARG A 118 5.30 -13.75 6.84
C ARG A 118 6.52 -12.89 7.15
N ALA A 119 6.33 -11.87 7.99
CA ALA A 119 7.43 -11.06 8.50
C ALA A 119 7.85 -11.59 9.88
N PRO A 120 9.15 -11.57 10.22
CA PRO A 120 9.56 -11.75 11.60
C PRO A 120 8.94 -10.64 12.45
N VAL A 121 8.38 -11.02 13.60
CA VAL A 121 7.90 -10.05 14.59
C VAL A 121 9.11 -9.66 15.42
N SER A 122 9.59 -8.43 15.25
CA SER A 122 10.57 -7.87 16.18
C SER A 122 9.87 -7.55 17.48
N GLU A 123 10.51 -7.86 18.60
CA GLU A 123 10.06 -7.34 19.88
C GLU A 123 10.07 -5.80 19.82
N PRO A 124 9.01 -5.13 20.31
CA PRO A 124 9.02 -3.69 20.43
C PRO A 124 10.21 -3.27 21.31
N CYS A 125 11.07 -2.39 20.80
CA CYS A 125 12.08 -1.75 21.63
C CYS A 125 11.35 -0.84 22.62
N TYR A 126 11.49 -1.13 23.92
CA TYR A 126 10.99 -0.29 24.99
C TYR A 126 12.18 0.37 25.68
N LEU A 127 11.96 1.60 26.17
CA LEU A 127 12.93 2.25 27.05
C LEU A 127 12.79 1.66 28.44
N ASP A 128 13.89 1.17 29.00
CA ASP A 128 13.92 0.80 30.41
C ASP A 128 13.88 2.05 31.31
N PRO A 129 13.55 1.92 32.61
CA PRO A 129 13.47 3.07 33.51
C PRO A 129 14.75 3.90 33.60
N ALA A 130 15.93 3.29 33.44
CA ALA A 130 17.20 4.01 33.47
C ALA A 130 17.41 4.81 32.18
N GLU A 131 17.04 4.26 31.02
CA GLU A 131 17.05 4.96 29.73
C GLU A 131 16.07 6.13 29.71
N VAL A 132 14.86 5.94 30.25
CA VAL A 132 13.88 7.03 30.43
C VAL A 132 14.47 8.12 31.33
N THR A 133 15.05 7.74 32.46
CA THR A 133 15.69 8.69 33.40
C THR A 133 16.83 9.45 32.72
N ALA A 134 17.66 8.77 31.94
CA ALA A 134 18.76 9.39 31.20
C ALA A 134 18.26 10.40 30.18
N ILE A 135 17.18 10.10 29.44
CA ILE A 135 16.54 11.04 28.50
C ILE A 135 15.98 12.26 29.26
N LEU A 136 15.27 12.04 30.36
CA LEU A 136 14.68 13.12 31.17
C LEU A 136 15.74 14.00 31.86
N ALA A 137 16.97 13.52 32.02
CA ALA A 137 18.09 14.26 32.58
C ALA A 137 18.87 15.11 31.56
N GLN A 138 18.62 14.96 30.25
CA GLN A 138 19.35 15.69 29.19
C GLN A 138 19.19 17.23 29.20
N PRO A 139 18.05 17.83 29.59
CA PRO A 139 17.91 19.29 29.54
C PRO A 139 18.94 20.02 30.40
N ASN A 140 19.60 21.03 29.82
CA ASN A 140 20.58 21.87 30.53
C ASN A 140 19.86 22.84 31.49
N ARG A 141 19.85 22.50 32.77
CA ARG A 141 19.17 23.30 33.81
C ARG A 141 19.80 24.68 34.07
N SER A 142 20.92 25.02 33.43
CA SER A 142 21.50 26.37 33.51
C SER A 142 20.90 27.36 32.51
N THR A 143 20.03 26.92 31.59
CA THR A 143 19.30 27.81 30.66
C THR A 143 17.81 27.84 31.00
N VAL A 144 17.14 28.93 30.60
CA VAL A 144 15.69 29.11 30.86
C VAL A 144 14.88 28.01 30.16
N GLU A 145 15.26 27.67 28.93
CA GLU A 145 14.65 26.61 28.14
C GLU A 145 14.86 25.23 28.78
N GLY A 146 16.08 24.94 29.26
CA GLY A 146 16.38 23.64 29.86
C GLY A 146 15.80 23.45 31.27
N MET A 147 15.53 24.54 32.01
CA MET A 147 14.72 24.47 33.23
C MET A 147 13.26 24.14 32.92
N ARG A 148 12.67 24.75 31.88
CA ARG A 148 11.31 24.45 31.44
C ARG A 148 11.17 23.02 30.94
N ASP A 149 12.11 22.55 30.14
CA ASP A 149 12.07 21.21 29.54
C ASP A 149 12.40 20.09 30.56
N HIS A 150 12.94 20.45 31.73
CA HIS A 150 13.16 19.53 32.84
C HIS A 150 11.97 19.39 33.80
N ALA A 151 11.17 20.46 33.98
CA ALA A 151 10.05 20.53 34.94
C ALA A 151 8.80 19.79 34.47
#